data_AF-A0A383VD67-F1
#
_entry.id   AF-A0A383VD67-F1
#
_cell.length_a   1.000
_cell.length_b   1.000
_cell.length_c   1.000
_cell.angle_alpha   90.00
_cell.angle_beta   90.00
_cell.angle_gamma   90.00
#
_symmetry.space_group_name_H-M   'P 1'
#
loop_
_entity.id
_entity.type
_entity.pdbx_description
1 polymer ?
#
loop_
_entity_poly.entity_id
_entity_poly.type
_entity_poly.pdbx_seq_one_letter_code
_entity_poly.pdbx_strand_id
1 'polypeptide(L)'
;MVPLVGCSSQVSFAVLPACSNKQGKDPALEESDFDRETARLAVRMLTARAAGMVLQNVAEVDDFKAAWLQEHFKQNPPIEGNEFLANLLEAKPVYATDPYTGATYHINPAAIANAVLVTREALAAKLSRSITPKVADANIAIMRSHLERHTYVSGSNDDVKPSFRQYRKRPQHQQQRLAQ
;
A
#
# COMPACT_ATOMS: atom_id res chain seq x y z
N MET A 1 25.67 -43.81 -16.45
CA MET A 1 26.92 -43.23 -15.91
C MET A 1 26.94 -41.75 -16.25
N VAL A 2 26.83 -40.89 -15.24
CA VAL A 2 26.94 -39.41 -15.31
C VAL A 2 27.89 -39.04 -14.16
N PRO A 3 28.95 -38.22 -14.35
CA PRO A 3 28.86 -36.76 -14.25
C PRO A 3 29.81 -36.00 -15.21
N LEU A 4 29.64 -34.71 -15.53
CA LEU A 4 30.06 -33.59 -14.68
C LEU A 4 29.37 -32.29 -15.12
N VAL A 5 28.74 -31.65 -14.15
CA VAL A 5 28.19 -30.30 -14.18
C VAL A 5 29.33 -29.33 -13.89
N GLY A 6 29.52 -28.34 -14.77
CA GLY A 6 30.55 -27.32 -14.66
C GLY A 6 29.97 -25.95 -14.27
N CYS A 7 30.58 -25.38 -13.22
CA CYS A 7 30.66 -23.97 -12.87
C CYS A 7 29.42 -23.28 -12.27
N SER A 8 29.33 -23.47 -10.96
CA SER A 8 28.86 -22.50 -9.96
C SER A 8 29.50 -21.13 -10.12
N SER A 9 28.71 -20.06 -10.05
CA SER A 9 29.16 -18.75 -9.57
C SER A 9 28.18 -18.29 -8.50
N GLN A 10 28.32 -18.90 -7.32
CA GLN A 10 27.71 -18.40 -6.09
C GLN A 10 28.56 -17.25 -5.58
N VAL A 11 27.97 -16.06 -5.58
CA VAL A 11 28.50 -14.89 -4.87
C VAL A 11 28.53 -15.24 -3.38
N SER A 12 29.73 -15.34 -2.83
CA SER A 12 29.98 -15.61 -1.42
C SER A 12 29.48 -14.43 -0.58
N PHE A 13 28.38 -14.64 0.15
CA PHE A 13 28.07 -13.80 1.30
C PHE A 13 28.99 -14.21 2.45
N ALA A 14 29.77 -13.24 2.94
CA ALA A 14 30.62 -13.41 4.10
C ALA A 14 29.78 -13.82 5.32
N VAL A 15 30.04 -15.03 5.82
CA VAL A 15 29.59 -15.50 7.12
C VAL A 15 30.38 -14.73 8.18
N LEU A 16 29.72 -13.83 8.90
CA LEU A 16 30.26 -13.26 10.13
C LEU A 16 30.27 -14.34 11.24
N PRO A 17 31.29 -14.38 12.10
CA PRO A 17 31.47 -15.46 13.06
C PRO A 17 30.40 -15.39 14.16
N ALA A 18 29.91 -16.58 14.52
CA ALA A 18 29.05 -16.80 15.66
C ALA A 18 29.79 -16.48 16.97
N CYS A 19 29.38 -15.41 17.65
CA CYS A 19 29.60 -15.26 19.09
C CYS A 19 28.39 -15.85 19.82
N SER A 20 28.61 -17.05 20.36
CA SER A 20 27.71 -17.76 21.25
C SER A 20 27.69 -17.13 22.66
N ASN A 21 26.52 -17.23 23.30
CA ASN A 21 26.19 -17.03 24.72
C ASN A 21 25.92 -15.60 25.21
N LYS A 22 24.65 -15.26 25.41
CA LYS A 22 23.92 -15.49 26.69
C LYS A 22 22.42 -15.28 26.46
N GLN A 23 21.61 -16.06 27.18
CA GLN A 23 20.15 -15.95 27.26
C GLN A 23 19.72 -14.48 27.46
N GLY A 24 19.28 -13.85 26.39
CA GLY A 24 18.35 -12.73 26.42
C GLY A 24 17.17 -13.21 25.60
N LYS A 25 15.95 -13.17 26.17
CA LYS A 25 14.74 -13.19 25.35
C LYS A 25 14.99 -12.20 24.21
N ASP A 26 15.02 -12.66 22.97
CA ASP A 26 14.79 -11.75 21.86
C ASP A 26 13.51 -10.99 22.24
N PRO A 27 13.55 -9.66 22.43
CA PRO A 27 12.30 -8.95 22.57
C PRO A 27 11.57 -9.28 21.29
N ALA A 28 10.45 -10.01 21.40
CA ALA A 28 9.47 -10.05 20.32
C ALA A 28 9.35 -8.60 19.86
N LEU A 29 9.76 -8.32 18.62
CA LEU A 29 9.79 -6.97 18.07
C LEU A 29 8.41 -6.37 18.36
N GLU A 30 8.35 -5.51 19.38
CA GLU A 30 7.14 -4.84 19.79
C GLU A 30 6.66 -4.07 18.56
N GLU A 31 5.44 -4.39 18.11
CA GLU A 31 4.83 -3.78 16.93
C GLU A 31 4.95 -2.26 17.08
N SER A 32 5.69 -1.61 16.17
CA SER A 32 5.90 -0.17 16.31
C SER A 32 4.55 0.52 16.22
N ASP A 33 4.34 1.62 16.97
CA ASP A 33 3.06 2.36 16.91
C ASP A 33 2.70 2.74 15.45
N PHE A 34 3.72 2.96 14.63
CA PHE A 34 3.59 3.17 13.18
C PHE A 34 3.02 1.96 12.44
N ASP A 35 3.49 0.74 12.72
CA ASP A 35 2.97 -0.49 12.10
C ASP A 35 1.50 -0.70 12.47
N ARG A 36 1.17 -0.47 13.74
CA ARG A 36 -0.22 -0.58 14.24
C ARG A 36 -1.15 0.44 13.57
N GLU A 37 -0.73 1.70 13.47
CA GLU A 37 -1.52 2.75 12.82
C GLU A 37 -1.68 2.51 11.31
N THR A 38 -0.60 2.09 10.65
CA THR A 38 -0.59 1.76 9.22
C THR A 38 -1.50 0.56 8.93
N ALA A 39 -1.44 -0.48 9.76
CA ALA A 39 -2.32 -1.64 9.65
C ALA A 39 -3.79 -1.24 9.84
N ARG A 40 -4.10 -0.39 10.83
CA ARG A 40 -5.47 0.11 11.03
C ARG A 40 -6.00 0.87 9.82
N LEU A 41 -5.17 1.72 9.19
CA LEU A 41 -5.54 2.45 7.98
C LEU A 41 -5.73 1.50 6.80
N ALA A 42 -4.83 0.53 6.62
CA ALA A 42 -4.95 -0.47 5.57
C ALA A 42 -6.24 -1.29 5.73
N VAL A 43 -6.59 -1.72 6.94
CA VAL A 43 -7.82 -2.45 7.22
C VAL A 43 -9.06 -1.62 6.86
N ARG A 44 -9.10 -0.33 7.19
CA ARG A 44 -10.21 0.57 6.81
C ARG A 44 -10.36 0.68 5.29
N MET A 45 -9.27 0.93 4.58
CA MET A 45 -9.27 1.05 3.12
C MET A 45 -9.68 -0.26 2.43
N LEU A 46 -9.15 -1.39 2.90
CA LEU A 46 -9.50 -2.71 2.38
C LEU A 46 -10.96 -3.07 2.66
N THR A 47 -11.48 -2.70 3.83
CA THR A 47 -12.90 -2.91 4.17
C THR A 47 -13.81 -2.08 3.27
N ALA A 48 -13.50 -0.80 3.06
CA ALA A 48 -14.24 0.05 2.14
C ALA A 48 -14.22 -0.48 0.70
N ARG A 49 -13.05 -0.94 0.23
CA ARG A 49 -12.93 -1.54 -1.10
C ARG A 49 -13.70 -2.85 -1.22
N ALA A 50 -13.62 -3.72 -0.21
CA ALA A 50 -14.34 -4.98 -0.16
C ALA A 50 -15.86 -4.77 -0.14
N ALA A 51 -16.35 -3.83 0.67
CA ALA A 51 -17.76 -3.45 0.71
C ALA A 51 -18.27 -2.96 -0.66
N GLY A 52 -17.49 -2.13 -1.36
CA GLY A 52 -17.82 -1.69 -2.72
C GLY A 52 -17.87 -2.83 -3.74
N MET A 53 -16.95 -3.79 -3.67
CA MET A 53 -16.98 -4.97 -4.55
C MET A 53 -18.18 -5.88 -4.26
N VAL A 54 -18.52 -6.08 -2.97
CA VAL A 54 -19.70 -6.85 -2.58
C VAL A 54 -20.97 -6.16 -3.06
N LEU A 55 -21.08 -4.84 -2.93
CA LEU A 55 -22.21 -4.08 -3.44
C LEU A 55 -22.36 -4.26 -4.95
N GLN A 56 -21.26 -4.19 -5.71
CA GLN A 56 -21.29 -4.41 -7.15
C GLN A 56 -21.75 -5.83 -7.52
N ASN A 57 -21.21 -6.86 -6.84
CA ASN A 57 -21.62 -8.24 -7.06
C ASN A 57 -23.10 -8.48 -6.70
N VAL A 58 -23.62 -7.82 -5.67
CA VAL A 58 -25.04 -7.91 -5.29
C VAL A 58 -25.90 -7.21 -6.34
N ALA A 59 -25.48 -6.05 -6.86
CA ALA A 59 -26.19 -5.34 -7.91
C ALA A 59 -26.31 -6.15 -9.21
N GLU A 60 -25.33 -6.99 -9.53
CA GLU A 60 -25.41 -7.88 -10.70
C GLU A 60 -26.49 -8.97 -10.57
N VAL A 61 -26.92 -9.30 -9.34
CA VAL A 61 -27.85 -10.39 -9.05
C VAL A 61 -29.23 -9.89 -8.63
N ASP A 62 -29.27 -8.82 -7.82
CA ASP A 62 -30.46 -8.35 -7.12
C ASP A 62 -30.35 -6.84 -6.84
N ASP A 63 -30.91 -6.04 -7.75
CA ASP A 63 -30.92 -4.57 -7.66
C ASP A 63 -31.59 -4.05 -6.38
N PHE A 64 -32.61 -4.76 -5.89
CA PHE A 64 -33.34 -4.34 -4.70
C PHE A 64 -32.47 -4.49 -3.44
N LYS A 65 -31.78 -5.63 -3.30
CA LYS A 65 -30.81 -5.82 -2.22
C LYS A 65 -29.65 -4.85 -2.32
N ALA A 66 -29.21 -4.54 -3.54
CA ALA A 66 -28.16 -3.55 -3.76
C ALA A 66 -28.61 -2.15 -3.32
N ALA A 67 -29.84 -1.74 -3.65
CA ALA A 67 -30.40 -0.47 -3.21
C ALA A 67 -30.52 -0.39 -1.69
N TRP A 68 -30.99 -1.45 -1.03
CA TRP A 68 -31.02 -1.54 0.43
C TRP A 68 -29.62 -1.43 1.03
N LEU A 69 -28.65 -2.15 0.47
CA LEU A 69 -27.27 -2.16 0.95
C LEU A 69 -26.60 -0.80 0.76
N GLN A 70 -26.86 -0.13 -0.36
CA GLN A 70 -26.37 1.21 -0.63
C GLN A 70 -26.93 2.22 0.37
N GLU A 71 -28.21 2.13 0.71
CA GLU A 71 -28.81 2.98 1.75
C GLU A 71 -28.20 2.68 3.13
N HIS A 72 -27.97 1.41 3.43
CA HIS A 72 -27.26 1.02 4.65
C HIS A 72 -25.83 1.59 4.71
N PHE A 73 -25.10 1.61 3.59
CA PHE A 73 -23.75 2.19 3.51
C PHE A 73 -23.73 3.71 3.64
N LYS A 74 -24.83 4.41 3.30
CA LYS A 74 -24.94 5.85 3.57
C LYS A 74 -25.07 6.15 5.06
N GLN A 75 -25.80 5.28 5.78
CA GLN A 75 -26.03 5.44 7.22
C GLN A 75 -24.84 4.94 8.05
N ASN A 76 -24.18 3.87 7.59
CA ASN A 76 -23.02 3.25 8.22
C ASN A 76 -21.88 3.17 7.20
N PRO A 77 -21.05 4.22 7.07
CA PRO A 77 -20.02 4.26 6.05
C PRO A 77 -18.92 3.23 6.33
N PRO A 78 -18.49 2.44 5.33
CA PRO A 78 -17.52 1.37 5.54
C PRO A 78 -16.09 1.87 5.84
N ILE A 79 -15.88 3.20 5.84
CA ILE A 79 -14.62 3.86 6.21
C ILE A 79 -14.25 3.65 7.69
N GLU A 80 -15.24 3.34 8.54
CA GLU A 80 -15.04 3.02 9.96
C GLU A 80 -14.33 1.67 10.15
N GLY A 81 -14.31 0.82 9.10
CA GLY A 81 -13.57 -0.43 9.06
C GLY A 81 -14.24 -1.51 9.89
N ASN A 82 -13.66 -1.85 11.05
CA ASN A 82 -14.16 -2.96 11.88
C ASN A 82 -15.49 -2.64 12.57
N GLU A 83 -15.72 -1.38 12.96
CA GLU A 83 -16.97 -0.94 13.59
C GLU A 83 -18.16 -1.14 12.64
N PHE A 84 -17.99 -0.77 11.37
CA PHE A 84 -18.96 -1.04 10.31
C PHE A 84 -19.31 -2.54 10.21
N LEU A 85 -18.31 -3.44 10.23
CA LEU A 85 -18.55 -4.88 10.14
C LEU A 85 -19.22 -5.44 11.39
N ALA A 86 -18.87 -4.94 12.58
CA ALA A 86 -19.52 -5.32 13.82
C ALA A 86 -21.00 -4.93 13.79
N ASN A 87 -21.31 -3.69 13.38
CA ASN A 87 -22.69 -3.22 13.22
C ASN A 87 -23.47 -4.07 12.22
N LEU A 88 -22.84 -4.49 11.11
CA LEU A 88 -23.46 -5.34 10.10
C LEU A 88 -23.75 -6.76 10.61
N LEU A 89 -22.89 -7.31 11.46
CA LEU A 89 -23.07 -8.64 12.08
C LEU A 89 -24.15 -8.62 13.16
N GLU A 90 -24.30 -7.51 13.88
CA GLU A 90 -25.31 -7.33 14.92
C GLU A 90 -26.69 -6.97 14.35
N ALA A 91 -26.75 -6.47 13.11
CA ALA A 91 -27.98 -6.11 12.44
C ALA A 91 -28.90 -7.33 12.24
N LYS A 92 -30.17 -7.17 12.61
CA LYS A 92 -31.19 -8.22 12.46
C LYS A 92 -31.52 -8.46 10.98
N PRO A 93 -31.86 -9.70 10.58
CA PRO A 93 -32.37 -9.99 9.25
C PRO A 93 -33.61 -9.15 8.93
N VAL A 94 -33.68 -8.63 7.70
CA VAL A 94 -34.76 -7.77 7.23
C VAL A 94 -35.52 -8.49 6.12
N TYR A 95 -36.84 -8.50 6.23
CA TYR A 95 -37.73 -8.89 5.15
C TYR A 95 -38.29 -7.62 4.55
N ALA A 96 -37.99 -7.38 3.28
CA ALA A 96 -38.43 -6.20 2.57
C ALA A 96 -39.20 -6.63 1.33
N THR A 97 -40.42 -6.12 1.20
CA THR A 97 -41.30 -6.42 0.07
C THR A 97 -41.19 -5.30 -0.94
N ASP A 98 -40.86 -5.65 -2.19
CA ASP A 98 -40.81 -4.68 -3.28
C ASP A 98 -42.25 -4.29 -3.69
N PRO A 99 -42.61 -2.99 -3.64
CA PRO A 99 -43.95 -2.53 -3.97
C PRO A 99 -44.32 -2.70 -5.44
N TYR A 100 -43.34 -2.84 -6.35
CA TYR A 100 -43.60 -2.95 -7.79
C TYR A 100 -43.81 -4.39 -8.24
N THR A 101 -43.00 -5.31 -7.73
CA THR A 101 -43.07 -6.74 -8.10
C THR A 101 -43.90 -7.57 -7.14
N GLY A 102 -44.13 -7.08 -5.91
CA GLY A 102 -44.78 -7.84 -4.84
C GLY A 102 -43.92 -8.96 -4.25
N ALA A 103 -42.67 -9.10 -4.69
CA ALA A 103 -41.74 -10.12 -4.18
C ALA A 103 -41.19 -9.72 -2.81
N THR A 104 -41.11 -10.68 -1.89
CA THR A 104 -40.49 -10.49 -0.58
C THR A 104 -39.03 -10.93 -0.62
N TYR A 105 -38.12 -9.99 -0.40
CA TYR A 105 -36.69 -10.22 -0.33
C TYR A 105 -36.28 -10.46 1.12
N HIS A 106 -35.59 -11.56 1.36
CA HIS A 106 -34.92 -11.81 2.63
C HIS A 106 -33.48 -11.31 2.55
N ILE A 107 -33.15 -10.35 3.41
CA ILE A 107 -31.83 -9.73 3.51
C ILE A 107 -31.21 -10.19 4.83
N ASN A 108 -30.06 -10.86 4.74
CA ASN A 108 -29.29 -11.27 5.90
C ASN A 108 -27.99 -10.45 5.99
N PRO A 109 -27.95 -9.40 6.83
CA PRO A 109 -26.77 -8.53 6.98
C PRO A 109 -25.50 -9.29 7.39
N ALA A 110 -25.62 -10.33 8.22
CA ALA A 110 -24.49 -11.13 8.65
C ALA A 110 -23.85 -11.92 7.48
N ALA A 111 -24.66 -12.38 6.52
CA ALA A 111 -24.14 -13.03 5.31
C ALA A 111 -23.35 -12.04 4.44
N ILE A 112 -23.82 -10.80 4.34
CA ILE A 112 -23.12 -9.72 3.64
C ILE A 112 -21.81 -9.39 4.36
N ALA A 113 -21.81 -9.33 5.69
CA ALA A 113 -20.62 -9.05 6.49
C ALA A 113 -19.53 -10.11 6.25
N ASN A 114 -19.92 -11.38 6.24
CA ASN A 114 -19.03 -12.49 5.93
C ASN A 114 -18.46 -12.39 4.51
N ALA A 115 -19.29 -12.02 3.52
CA ALA A 115 -18.81 -11.79 2.15
C ALA A 115 -17.78 -10.65 2.09
N VAL A 116 -17.99 -9.57 2.85
CA VAL A 116 -17.03 -8.46 2.96
C VAL A 116 -15.74 -8.92 3.63
N LEU A 117 -15.81 -9.71 4.70
CA LEU A 117 -14.63 -10.27 5.39
C LEU A 117 -13.78 -11.14 4.45
N VAL A 118 -14.39 -12.08 3.74
CA VAL A 118 -13.70 -12.96 2.78
C VAL A 118 -13.06 -12.15 1.65
N THR A 119 -13.80 -11.17 1.11
CA THR A 119 -13.29 -10.29 0.06
C THR A 119 -12.12 -9.44 0.55
N ARG A 120 -12.22 -8.91 1.78
CA ARG A 120 -11.16 -8.13 2.42
C ARG A 120 -9.89 -8.95 2.61
N GLU A 121 -10.00 -10.19 3.05
CA GLU A 121 -8.87 -11.11 3.20
C GLU A 121 -8.19 -11.40 1.86
N ALA A 122 -8.98 -11.67 0.82
CA ALA A 122 -8.47 -11.88 -0.53
C ALA A 122 -7.74 -10.63 -1.08
N LEU A 123 -8.23 -9.42 -0.78
CA LEU A 123 -7.56 -8.17 -1.13
C LEU A 123 -6.28 -7.95 -0.33
N ALA A 124 -6.28 -8.26 0.98
CA ALA A 124 -5.10 -8.16 1.84
C ALA A 124 -3.96 -9.06 1.33
N ALA A 125 -4.28 -10.30 0.93
CA ALA A 125 -3.32 -11.24 0.36
C ALA A 125 -2.72 -10.76 -0.98
N LYS A 126 -3.47 -9.99 -1.77
CA LYS A 126 -2.97 -9.36 -3.00
C LYS A 126 -2.11 -8.12 -2.70
N LEU A 127 -2.51 -7.33 -1.71
CA LEU A 127 -1.79 -6.12 -1.29
C LEU A 127 -0.41 -6.47 -0.74
N SER A 128 -0.30 -7.48 0.12
CA SER A 128 0.98 -7.90 0.72
C SER A 128 2.03 -8.28 -0.32
N ARG A 129 1.61 -8.84 -1.47
CA ARG A 129 2.51 -9.21 -2.57
C ARG A 129 2.92 -8.03 -3.47
N SER A 130 2.12 -6.95 -3.49
CA SER A 130 2.24 -5.88 -4.48
C SER A 130 2.67 -4.53 -3.89
N ILE A 131 2.60 -4.34 -2.57
CA ILE A 131 2.86 -3.03 -1.96
C ILE A 131 4.31 -2.59 -2.11
N THR A 132 5.29 -3.48 -1.85
CA THR A 132 6.72 -3.17 -1.96
C THR A 132 7.13 -2.74 -3.38
N PRO A 133 6.80 -3.48 -4.46
CA PRO A 133 7.14 -3.01 -5.80
C PRO A 133 6.44 -1.70 -6.17
N LYS A 134 5.21 -1.46 -5.69
CA LYS A 134 4.49 -0.20 -5.95
C LYS A 134 5.13 1.02 -5.28
N VAL A 135 5.73 0.85 -4.10
CA VAL A 135 6.50 1.92 -3.44
C VAL A 135 7.75 2.27 -4.27
N ALA A 136 8.44 1.27 -4.82
CA ALA A 136 9.58 1.51 -5.70
C ALA A 136 9.17 2.27 -6.97
N ASP A 137 8.08 1.86 -7.63
CA ASP A 137 7.52 2.54 -8.80
C ASP A 137 7.17 4.01 -8.49
N ALA A 138 6.54 4.27 -7.35
CA ALA A 138 6.17 5.62 -6.92
C ALA A 138 7.41 6.51 -6.69
N ASN A 139 8.45 5.98 -6.07
CA ASN A 139 9.72 6.69 -5.88
C ASN A 139 10.37 7.03 -7.23
N ILE A 140 10.37 6.10 -8.18
CA ILE A 140 10.89 6.33 -9.54
C ILE A 140 10.09 7.43 -10.24
N ALA A 141 8.76 7.43 -10.13
CA ALA A 141 7.90 8.44 -10.72
C ALA A 141 8.18 9.85 -10.15
N ILE A 142 8.37 9.95 -8.84
CA ILE A 142 8.74 11.21 -8.17
C ILE A 142 10.10 11.70 -8.68
N MET A 143 11.10 10.81 -8.73
CA MET A 143 12.44 11.16 -9.21
C MET A 143 12.43 11.59 -10.68
N ARG A 144 11.66 10.92 -11.54
CA ARG A 144 11.47 11.32 -12.94
C ARG A 144 10.85 12.71 -13.02
N SER A 145 9.77 12.96 -12.28
CA SER A 145 9.10 14.28 -12.28
C SER A 145 10.02 15.39 -11.73
N HIS A 146 10.83 15.09 -10.72
CA HIS A 146 11.84 16.02 -10.22
C HIS A 146 12.89 16.33 -11.30
N LEU A 147 13.42 15.31 -11.97
CA LEU A 147 14.38 15.51 -13.05
C LEU A 147 13.75 16.34 -14.18
N GLU A 148 12.55 16.01 -14.66
CA GLU A 148 11.88 16.79 -15.71
C GLU A 148 11.72 18.28 -15.36
N ARG A 149 11.42 18.60 -14.09
CA ARG A 149 11.27 19.99 -13.62
C ARG A 149 12.59 20.74 -13.46
N HIS A 150 13.69 20.04 -13.21
CA HIS A 150 14.97 20.63 -12.86
C HIS A 150 16.08 20.40 -13.89
N THR A 151 15.87 19.53 -14.87
CA THR A 151 16.75 19.41 -16.03
C THR A 151 16.43 20.51 -17.00
N TYR A 152 17.40 21.42 -17.13
CA TYR A 152 17.42 22.48 -18.12
C TYR A 152 17.29 21.85 -19.52
N VAL A 153 16.19 22.09 -20.22
CA VAL A 153 16.12 21.80 -21.66
C VAL A 153 17.03 22.84 -22.32
N SER A 154 18.22 22.44 -22.73
CA SER A 154 19.12 23.25 -23.54
C SER A 154 18.41 23.56 -24.86
N GLY A 155 17.61 24.63 -24.90
CA GLY A 155 16.83 25.00 -26.09
C GLY A 155 15.72 26.04 -25.91
N SER A 156 15.24 26.35 -24.70
CA SER A 156 14.28 27.48 -24.53
C SER A 156 15.01 28.75 -24.13
N ASN A 157 15.15 29.68 -25.08
CA ASN A 157 15.66 31.03 -24.91
C ASN A 157 14.67 31.93 -24.14
N ASP A 158 14.45 31.67 -22.85
CA ASP A 158 13.82 32.68 -21.99
C ASP A 158 14.45 32.65 -20.59
N ASP A 159 15.13 33.75 -20.29
CA ASP A 159 15.71 34.18 -19.02
C ASP A 159 16.65 33.22 -18.29
N VAL A 160 17.95 33.46 -18.54
CA VAL A 160 19.09 32.95 -17.77
C VAL A 160 18.96 33.39 -16.30
N LYS A 161 18.36 32.54 -15.45
CA LYS A 161 18.57 32.65 -14.00
C LYS A 161 20.03 32.27 -13.68
N PRO A 162 20.79 33.10 -12.96
CA PRO A 162 22.21 32.86 -12.73
C PRO A 162 22.38 31.59 -11.90
N SER A 163 23.02 30.60 -12.50
CA SER A 163 23.37 29.33 -11.87
C SER A 163 24.30 29.55 -10.67
N PHE A 164 23.94 28.97 -9.53
CA PHE A 164 24.73 28.89 -8.28
C PHE A 164 25.96 27.97 -8.38
N ARG A 165 26.65 27.97 -9.53
CA ARG A 165 27.97 27.33 -9.68
C ARG A 165 29.04 28.41 -9.74
N GLN A 166 29.32 28.99 -8.57
CA GLN A 166 30.58 29.68 -8.40
C GLN A 166 31.70 28.63 -8.46
N TYR A 167 32.36 28.63 -9.61
CA TYR A 167 33.68 28.06 -9.81
C TYR A 167 34.57 28.41 -8.61
N ARG A 168 34.83 27.43 -7.76
CA ARG A 168 35.93 27.49 -6.80
C ARG A 168 37.24 27.41 -7.59
N LYS A 169 37.62 28.50 -8.26
CA LYS A 169 38.97 28.70 -8.80
C LYS A 169 39.91 28.73 -7.59
N ARG A 170 40.54 27.60 -7.27
CA ARG A 170 41.77 27.60 -6.48
C ARG A 170 42.85 28.23 -7.37
N PRO A 171 43.53 29.31 -6.97
CA PRO A 171 44.80 29.66 -7.59
C PRO A 171 45.82 28.61 -7.15
N GLN A 172 46.26 27.76 -8.09
CA GLN A 172 47.60 27.18 -8.02
C GLN A 172 48.60 28.26 -8.46
N HIS A 173 49.78 28.24 -7.83
CA HIS A 173 50.96 29.10 -8.03
C HIS A 173 51.12 30.33 -7.13
N GLN A 174 51.71 30.10 -5.95
CA GLN A 174 52.83 30.92 -5.49
C GLN A 174 53.77 30.11 -4.55
N GLN A 175 54.38 29.05 -5.10
CA GLN A 175 55.72 28.65 -4.64
C GLN A 175 56.70 29.52 -5.39
N GLN A 176 57.26 30.54 -4.73
CA GLN A 176 58.64 31.02 -4.91
C GLN A 176 58.83 32.27 -4.04
N ARG A 177 59.52 32.06 -2.90
CA ARG A 177 60.47 32.95 -2.21
C ARG A 177 60.44 32.69 -0.70
N LEU A 178 61.02 31.56 -0.30
CA LEU A 178 61.74 31.45 0.97
C LEU A 178 63.02 30.64 0.67
N ALA A 179 63.96 31.34 0.05
CA ALA A 179 65.36 30.96 -0.04
C ALA A 179 66.15 32.28 -0.13
N GLN A 180 66.36 32.86 1.04
CA GLN A 180 67.55 33.62 1.49
C GLN A 180 67.25 34.19 2.87
#